data_AF-A0A1G0EYN4-F1
#
_entry.id   AF-A0A1G0EYN4-F1
#
_cell.length_a   1.000
_cell.length_b   1.000
_cell.length_c   1.000
_cell.angle_alpha   90.00
_cell.angle_beta   90.00
_cell.angle_gamma   90.00
#
_symmetry.space_group_name_H-M   'P 1'
#
loop_
_entity.id
_entity.type
_entity.pdbx_description
1 polymer ?
#
loop_
_entity_poly.entity_id
_entity_poly.type
_entity_poly.pdbx_seq_one_letter_code
_entity_poly.pdbx_strand_id
1 'polypeptide(L)'
;MLRKSFTSPLFRNAALRNVLLVALLLGAASGLGYLATRYHVQRDVTHNASNSLDSVSVNVLQQLGGPVNITVYATEQDARLGDIRKAIREFLSLYQRYKPDIKLVFINPENEAEKTRAARVQLNGEMVVEYAGRSEHLTQINEQIFTSTLLRLAHTRDQTVMYLDGHGERKLDGIANHDLGSLFGAKLRQNGFRLNSLNLALAQEVPLNASVVVITQPQLDLMPGEVDKLLRYVERGGNLLWLVDAEPLHGLERLAEKLDLLLPPGIVIDPAAAGMNAPQTWSLGATYPPHPITRNFNLITAFPSARPLIWNENPDWQHHALVEVAARGWVSRSATGVNASPRFDKQHDTPGPVIIAAALQRSINDRDQRIVVVGNGAFLSNSFAGNGGNVDLGVNMVNWLAGEEHLITLQPRAAKDSNLVLSKTQLNVISIGFLLGLPLMLAGAGGYIWWKRRKS
;
A
#
# COMPACT_ATOMS: atom_id res chain seq x y z
N MET A 1 -55.41 20.01 77.20
CA MET A 1 -54.08 19.34 77.31
C MET A 1 -54.16 18.02 76.57
N LEU A 2 -53.23 17.51 75.77
CA LEU A 2 -51.94 17.96 75.23
C LEU A 2 -51.59 16.90 74.17
N ARG A 3 -51.76 17.17 72.88
CA ARG A 3 -51.40 16.24 71.80
C ARG A 3 -49.92 16.43 71.47
N LYS A 4 -49.03 15.70 72.16
CA LYS A 4 -47.58 15.74 71.93
C LYS A 4 -47.24 14.99 70.63
N SER A 5 -46.68 15.70 69.66
CA SER A 5 -46.04 15.14 68.47
C SER A 5 -44.74 14.44 68.86
N PHE A 6 -44.66 13.14 68.58
CA PHE A 6 -43.42 12.38 68.66
C PHE A 6 -42.75 12.39 67.28
N THR A 7 -41.79 13.28 67.06
CA THR A 7 -40.81 13.15 65.98
C THR A 7 -39.58 12.43 66.55
N SER A 8 -39.41 11.16 66.18
CA SER A 8 -38.32 10.33 66.67
C SER A 8 -36.98 10.64 65.94
N PRO A 9 -35.82 10.57 66.64
CA PRO A 9 -34.51 10.90 66.09
C PRO A 9 -34.00 9.93 64.99
N LEU A 10 -34.68 8.79 64.78
CA LEU A 10 -34.32 7.78 63.79
C LEU A 10 -34.58 8.24 62.33
N PHE A 11 -35.62 9.04 62.09
CA PHE A 11 -35.91 9.58 60.75
C PHE A 11 -34.89 10.65 60.32
N ARG A 12 -34.34 11.39 61.28
CA ARG A 12 -33.38 12.48 61.00
C ARG A 12 -32.04 11.93 60.50
N ASN A 13 -31.59 10.80 61.03
CA ASN A 13 -30.37 10.11 60.57
C ASN A 13 -30.54 9.43 59.21
N ALA A 14 -31.72 8.88 58.91
CA ALA A 14 -32.04 8.32 57.60
C ALA A 14 -32.11 9.41 56.51
N ALA A 15 -32.72 10.56 56.82
CA ALA A 15 -32.75 11.71 55.93
C ALA A 15 -31.35 12.27 55.67
N LEU A 16 -30.52 12.42 56.72
CA LEU A 16 -29.13 12.89 56.57
C LEU A 16 -28.30 11.93 55.72
N ARG A 17 -28.43 10.61 55.94
CA ARG A 17 -27.74 9.59 55.14
C ARG A 17 -28.16 9.68 53.67
N ASN A 18 -29.45 9.85 53.39
CA ASN A 18 -29.94 9.96 52.02
C ASN A 18 -29.45 11.25 51.33
N VAL A 19 -29.46 12.39 52.03
CA VAL A 19 -28.91 13.66 51.52
C VAL A 19 -27.43 13.52 51.20
N LEU A 20 -26.65 12.88 52.09
CA LEU A 20 -25.22 12.68 51.90
C LEU A 20 -24.94 11.74 50.71
N LEU A 21 -25.73 10.69 50.53
CA LEU A 21 -25.63 9.76 49.40
C LEU A 21 -25.99 10.44 48.06
N VAL A 22 -27.03 11.27 48.04
CA VAL A 22 -27.40 12.09 46.87
C VAL A 22 -26.31 13.11 46.54
N ALA A 23 -25.74 13.78 47.54
CA ALA A 23 -24.64 14.72 47.34
C ALA A 23 -23.38 14.03 46.79
N LEU A 24 -23.07 12.82 47.26
CA LEU A 24 -21.96 12.02 46.78
C LEU A 24 -22.18 11.54 45.33
N LEU A 25 -23.41 11.13 44.99
CA LEU A 25 -23.80 10.78 43.62
C LEU A 25 -23.69 11.98 42.67
N LEU A 26 -24.17 13.16 43.08
CA LEU A 26 -24.03 14.38 42.30
C LEU A 26 -22.56 14.77 42.13
N GLY A 27 -21.76 14.72 43.20
CA GLY A 27 -20.32 14.97 43.14
C GLY A 27 -19.59 14.00 42.21
N ALA A 28 -19.92 12.71 42.28
CA ALA A 28 -19.38 11.69 41.38
C ALA A 28 -19.82 11.92 39.93
N ALA A 29 -21.08 12.24 39.67
CA ALA A 29 -21.61 12.52 38.33
C ALA A 29 -20.97 13.78 37.73
N SER A 30 -20.83 14.84 38.52
CA SER A 30 -20.13 16.07 38.10
C SER A 30 -18.64 15.82 37.87
N GLY A 31 -17.98 15.04 38.73
CA GLY A 31 -16.58 14.65 38.58
C GLY A 31 -16.35 13.80 37.33
N LEU A 32 -17.22 12.82 37.07
CA LEU A 32 -17.21 12.00 35.85
C LEU A 32 -17.49 12.86 34.62
N GLY A 33 -18.44 13.80 34.68
CA GLY A 33 -18.70 14.74 33.58
C GLY A 33 -17.51 15.63 33.29
N TYR A 34 -16.83 16.14 34.32
CA TYR A 34 -15.62 16.96 34.17
C TYR A 34 -14.43 16.15 33.62
N LEU A 35 -14.25 14.91 34.08
CA LEU A 35 -13.23 14.01 33.54
C LEU A 35 -13.53 13.64 32.09
N ALA A 36 -14.80 13.43 31.73
CA ALA A 36 -15.22 13.12 30.37
C ALA A 36 -14.98 14.28 29.39
N THR A 37 -15.10 15.54 29.83
CA THR A 37 -14.78 16.69 28.97
C THR A 37 -13.28 16.91 28.80
N ARG A 38 -12.46 16.49 29.79
CA ARG A 38 -11.00 16.70 29.78
C ARG A 38 -10.21 15.55 29.16
N TYR A 39 -10.71 14.32 29.30
CA TYR A 39 -10.06 13.10 28.80
C TYR A 39 -10.95 12.40 27.77
N HIS A 40 -10.71 12.69 26.49
CA HIS A 40 -11.38 12.00 25.38
C HIS A 40 -10.62 10.72 25.04
N VAL A 41 -10.93 9.61 25.74
CA VAL A 41 -10.44 8.29 25.36
C VAL A 41 -11.45 7.66 24.40
N GLN A 42 -11.10 7.59 23.12
CA GLN A 42 -11.89 6.89 22.11
C GLN A 42 -11.12 5.64 21.68
N ARG A 43 -11.79 4.49 21.75
CA ARG A 43 -11.23 3.22 21.29
C ARG A 43 -12.09 2.72 20.15
N ASP A 44 -11.47 2.50 19.00
CA ASP A 44 -12.19 1.92 17.87
C ASP A 44 -12.49 0.46 18.17
N VAL A 45 -13.77 0.13 18.28
CA VAL A 45 -14.27 -1.23 18.54
C VAL A 45 -14.72 -1.91 17.24
N THR A 46 -14.58 -1.23 16.10
CA THR A 46 -14.94 -1.82 14.81
C THR A 46 -13.94 -2.90 14.43
N HIS A 47 -14.45 -4.00 13.89
CA HIS A 47 -13.63 -5.15 13.48
C HIS A 47 -12.56 -4.78 12.42
N ASN A 48 -12.79 -3.72 11.64
CA ASN A 48 -11.89 -3.25 10.60
C ASN A 48 -11.11 -1.97 10.99
N ALA A 49 -11.27 -1.48 12.22
CA ALA A 49 -10.70 -0.22 12.69
C ALA A 49 -11.02 0.98 11.77
N SER A 50 -12.24 1.00 11.21
CA SER A 50 -12.69 1.95 10.18
C SER A 50 -12.91 3.38 10.68
N ASN A 51 -12.81 3.61 11.99
CA ASN A 51 -12.94 4.92 12.64
C ASN A 51 -11.59 5.41 13.21
N SER A 52 -10.48 4.79 12.79
CA SER A 52 -9.13 5.15 13.18
C SER A 52 -8.21 5.15 11.97
N LEU A 53 -7.21 6.04 11.97
CA LEU A 53 -6.19 6.07 10.94
C LEU A 53 -5.16 4.97 11.16
N ASP A 54 -4.52 4.54 10.08
CA ASP A 54 -3.34 3.69 10.19
C ASP A 54 -2.21 4.41 10.93
N SER A 55 -1.42 3.65 11.69
CA SER A 55 -0.19 4.10 12.33
C SER A 55 0.73 4.88 11.38
N VAL A 56 0.77 4.51 10.11
CA VAL A 56 1.57 5.19 9.09
C VAL A 56 1.02 6.57 8.81
N SER A 57 -0.28 6.70 8.55
CA SER A 57 -0.95 7.98 8.33
C SER A 57 -0.78 8.91 9.53
N VAL A 58 -0.82 8.37 10.74
CA VAL A 58 -0.54 9.14 11.98
C VAL A 58 0.90 9.66 11.99
N ASN A 59 1.89 8.81 11.66
CA ASN A 59 3.29 9.24 11.61
C ASN A 59 3.53 10.33 10.55
N VAL A 60 2.90 10.23 9.38
CA VAL A 60 2.94 11.27 8.35
C VAL A 60 2.44 12.60 8.89
N LEU A 61 1.28 12.60 9.55
CA LEU A 61 0.68 13.81 10.10
C LEU A 61 1.56 14.49 11.15
N GLN A 62 2.29 13.70 11.96
CA GLN A 62 3.23 14.22 12.95
C GLN A 62 4.46 14.88 12.34
N GLN A 63 4.85 14.50 11.13
CA GLN A 63 5.99 15.08 10.40
C GLN A 63 5.63 16.39 9.67
N LEU A 64 4.33 16.68 9.47
CA LEU A 64 3.87 17.91 8.84
C LEU A 64 3.94 19.10 9.81
N GLY A 65 4.99 19.91 9.69
CA GLY A 65 5.23 21.08 10.54
C GLY A 65 4.35 22.32 10.27
N GLY A 66 3.51 22.32 9.23
CA GLY A 66 2.66 23.47 8.86
C GLY A 66 1.16 23.14 8.73
N PRO A 67 0.30 24.18 8.57
CA PRO A 67 -1.13 23.98 8.34
C PRO A 67 -1.39 23.36 6.96
N VAL A 68 -2.39 22.49 6.90
CA VAL A 68 -2.89 21.92 5.64
C VAL A 68 -4.23 22.58 5.34
N ASN A 69 -4.37 23.23 4.19
CA ASN A 69 -5.65 23.78 3.76
C ASN A 69 -6.31 22.82 2.78
N ILE A 70 -7.57 22.52 3.01
CA ILE A 70 -8.35 21.60 2.18
C ILE A 70 -9.59 22.34 1.72
N THR A 71 -9.71 22.50 0.42
CA THR A 71 -10.89 23.12 -0.22
C THR A 71 -11.63 22.07 -1.01
N VAL A 72 -12.89 21.83 -0.64
CA VAL A 72 -13.73 20.80 -1.25
C VAL A 72 -14.81 21.46 -2.08
N TYR A 73 -14.83 21.13 -3.36
CA TYR A 73 -15.77 21.66 -4.33
C TYR A 73 -16.92 20.66 -4.50
N ALA A 74 -17.96 20.83 -3.69
CA ALA A 74 -19.09 19.90 -3.67
C ALA A 74 -20.43 20.64 -3.50
N THR A 75 -21.44 20.22 -4.27
CA THR A 75 -22.84 20.64 -4.07
C THR A 75 -23.40 20.11 -2.74
N GLU A 76 -24.50 20.67 -2.26
CA GLU A 76 -25.14 20.26 -0.99
C GLU A 76 -25.88 18.92 -1.09
N GLN A 77 -26.43 18.62 -2.27
CA GLN A 77 -27.07 17.35 -2.58
C GLN A 77 -26.59 16.90 -3.94
N ASP A 78 -25.94 15.73 -4.00
CA ASP A 78 -25.63 15.06 -5.24
C ASP A 78 -26.71 14.00 -5.53
N ALA A 79 -27.25 14.02 -6.74
CA ALA A 79 -28.33 13.12 -7.16
C ALA A 79 -27.95 11.63 -7.17
N ARG A 80 -26.65 11.28 -7.13
CA ARG A 80 -26.15 9.91 -7.18
C ARG A 80 -25.47 9.45 -5.89
N LEU A 81 -24.81 10.35 -5.15
CA LEU A 81 -23.94 10.01 -4.03
C LEU A 81 -24.47 10.46 -2.66
N GLY A 82 -25.60 11.17 -2.61
CA GLY A 82 -26.15 11.70 -1.36
C GLY A 82 -25.36 12.89 -0.82
N ASP A 83 -25.17 12.96 0.50
CA ASP A 83 -24.45 14.06 1.17
C ASP A 83 -22.93 13.82 1.14
N ILE A 84 -22.30 14.11 -0.01
CA ILE A 84 -20.84 14.01 -0.21
C ILE A 84 -20.10 14.88 0.83
N ARG A 85 -20.64 16.04 1.18
CA ARG A 85 -20.02 16.94 2.16
C ARG A 85 -19.91 16.28 3.53
N LYS A 86 -20.95 15.56 3.97
CA LYS A 86 -20.92 14.79 5.21
C LYS A 86 -19.86 13.69 5.18
N ALA A 87 -19.80 12.89 4.10
CA ALA A 87 -18.80 11.82 3.97
C ALA A 87 -17.37 12.36 4.05
N ILE A 88 -17.08 13.47 3.35
CA ILE A 88 -15.75 14.11 3.39
C ILE A 88 -15.44 14.68 4.77
N ARG A 89 -16.43 15.30 5.43
CA ARG A 89 -16.25 15.84 6.79
C ARG A 89 -15.95 14.73 7.79
N GLU A 90 -16.68 13.62 7.72
CA GLU A 90 -16.43 12.45 8.57
C GLU A 90 -15.04 11.87 8.32
N PHE A 91 -14.63 11.71 7.07
CA PHE A 91 -13.29 11.25 6.70
C PHE A 91 -12.18 12.17 7.24
N LEU A 92 -12.26 13.48 6.97
CA LEU A 92 -11.25 14.44 7.39
C LEU A 92 -11.23 14.67 8.91
N SER A 93 -12.35 14.42 9.59
CA SER A 93 -12.39 14.48 11.06
C SER A 93 -11.41 13.49 11.70
N LEU A 94 -11.14 12.35 11.05
CA LEU A 94 -10.15 11.37 11.52
C LEU A 94 -8.74 11.95 11.48
N TYR A 95 -8.41 12.75 10.46
CA TYR A 95 -7.12 13.44 10.32
C TYR A 95 -6.99 14.62 11.27
N GLN A 96 -8.06 15.41 11.43
CA GLN A 96 -8.09 16.55 12.34
C GLN A 96 -7.87 16.17 13.81
N ARG A 97 -8.17 14.92 14.20
CA ARG A 97 -7.85 14.40 15.55
C ARG A 97 -6.35 14.38 15.84
N TYR A 98 -5.53 14.06 14.84
CA TYR A 98 -4.07 13.98 14.98
C TYR A 98 -3.38 15.28 14.56
N LYS A 99 -4.00 16.04 13.66
CA LYS A 99 -3.47 17.30 13.14
C LYS A 99 -4.56 18.40 13.13
N PRO A 100 -4.75 19.10 14.26
CA PRO A 100 -5.83 20.10 14.41
C PRO A 100 -5.73 21.32 13.48
N ASP A 101 -4.54 21.57 12.92
CA ASP A 101 -4.27 22.66 11.96
C ASP A 101 -4.63 22.32 10.51
N ILE A 102 -5.38 21.23 10.28
CA ILE A 102 -6.07 20.96 9.01
C ILE A 102 -7.33 21.82 8.92
N LYS A 103 -7.35 22.77 7.97
CA LYS A 103 -8.50 23.64 7.69
C LYS A 103 -9.33 23.07 6.55
N LEU A 104 -10.63 22.90 6.78
CA LEU A 104 -11.57 22.39 5.78
C LEU A 104 -12.56 23.48 5.38
N VAL A 105 -12.63 23.78 4.08
CA VAL A 105 -13.59 24.72 3.49
C VAL A 105 -14.39 24.00 2.41
N PHE A 106 -15.71 24.16 2.42
CA PHE A 106 -16.58 23.70 1.33
C PHE A 106 -16.96 24.88 0.45
N ILE A 107 -16.82 24.71 -0.86
CA ILE A 107 -17.25 25.66 -1.88
C ILE A 107 -18.32 24.96 -2.72
N ASN A 108 -19.47 25.61 -2.93
CA ASN A 108 -20.45 25.11 -3.89
C ASN A 108 -20.02 25.54 -5.31
N PRO A 109 -19.71 24.60 -6.22
CA PRO A 109 -19.27 24.93 -7.57
C PRO A 109 -20.29 25.76 -8.37
N GLU A 110 -21.59 25.59 -8.08
CA GLU A 110 -22.70 26.26 -8.76
C GLU A 110 -22.83 27.72 -8.35
N ASN A 111 -22.62 28.01 -7.06
CA ASN A 111 -22.75 29.37 -6.52
C ASN A 111 -21.47 30.20 -6.67
N GLU A 112 -20.31 29.54 -6.74
CA GLU A 112 -18.98 30.20 -6.72
C GLU A 112 -18.15 29.83 -7.96
N ALA A 113 -18.75 29.93 -9.15
CA ALA A 113 -18.14 29.53 -10.43
C ALA A 113 -16.80 30.21 -10.76
N GLU A 114 -16.52 31.40 -10.22
CA GLU A 114 -15.22 32.07 -10.42
C GLU A 114 -14.09 31.37 -9.66
N LYS A 115 -14.31 31.00 -8.39
CA LYS A 115 -13.31 30.30 -7.58
C LYS A 115 -13.06 28.88 -8.09
N THR A 116 -14.09 28.20 -8.58
CA THR A 116 -14.00 26.87 -9.21
C THR A 116 -13.16 26.91 -10.49
N ARG A 117 -13.39 27.90 -11.35
CA ARG A 117 -12.60 28.09 -12.58
C ARG A 117 -11.15 28.45 -12.29
N ALA A 118 -10.90 29.34 -11.32
CA ALA A 118 -9.54 29.70 -10.90
C ALA A 118 -8.75 28.50 -10.37
N ALA A 119 -9.42 27.61 -9.63
CA ALA A 119 -8.83 26.38 -9.12
C ALA A 119 -8.72 25.25 -10.16
N ARG A 120 -9.26 25.40 -11.40
CA ARG A 120 -9.26 24.35 -12.44
C ARG A 120 -9.95 23.04 -12.05
N VAL A 121 -10.96 23.13 -11.17
CA VAL A 121 -11.76 21.98 -10.73
C VAL A 121 -12.69 21.53 -11.84
N GLN A 122 -12.78 20.22 -12.08
CA GLN A 122 -13.54 19.63 -13.19
C GLN A 122 -14.71 18.76 -12.72
N LEU A 123 -14.65 18.23 -11.49
CA LEU A 123 -15.62 17.27 -10.99
C LEU A 123 -16.30 17.75 -9.70
N ASN A 124 -17.58 17.39 -9.53
CA ASN A 124 -18.28 17.57 -8.26
C ASN A 124 -17.72 16.59 -7.22
N GLY A 125 -17.38 17.09 -6.02
CA GLY A 125 -16.72 16.32 -4.97
C GLY A 125 -15.19 16.33 -5.03
N GLU A 126 -14.60 17.12 -5.93
CA GLU A 126 -13.16 17.26 -6.03
C GLU A 126 -12.58 18.06 -4.85
N MET A 127 -11.45 17.60 -4.34
CA MET A 127 -10.75 18.17 -3.19
C MET A 127 -9.40 18.73 -3.63
N VAL A 128 -9.14 19.98 -3.30
CA VAL A 128 -7.84 20.64 -3.47
C VAL A 128 -7.14 20.66 -2.12
N VAL A 129 -6.00 19.99 -2.01
CA VAL A 129 -5.18 19.92 -0.80
C VAL A 129 -3.96 20.79 -0.98
N GLU A 130 -3.76 21.74 -0.08
CA GLU A 130 -2.64 22.68 -0.10
C GLU A 130 -1.78 22.55 1.15
N TYR A 131 -0.47 22.49 0.96
CA TYR A 131 0.51 22.51 2.04
C TYR A 131 1.83 23.09 1.55
N ALA A 132 2.44 23.95 2.37
CA ALA A 132 3.73 24.61 2.08
C ALA A 132 3.82 25.27 0.68
N GLY A 133 2.73 25.93 0.24
CA GLY A 133 2.68 26.64 -1.06
C GLY A 133 2.49 25.74 -2.28
N ARG A 134 2.27 24.44 -2.09
CA ARG A 134 1.96 23.47 -3.14
C ARG A 134 0.53 22.98 -3.01
N SER A 135 -0.08 22.62 -4.13
CA SER A 135 -1.48 22.18 -4.20
C SER A 135 -1.61 20.92 -5.05
N GLU A 136 -2.44 19.98 -4.63
CA GLU A 136 -2.81 18.81 -5.42
C GLU A 136 -4.31 18.56 -5.43
N HIS A 137 -4.80 18.00 -6.54
CA HIS A 137 -6.20 17.71 -6.81
C HIS A 137 -6.51 16.24 -6.55
N LEU A 138 -7.59 16.00 -5.82
CA LEU A 138 -8.07 14.66 -5.46
C LEU A 138 -9.52 14.50 -5.86
N THR A 139 -9.78 13.48 -6.68
CA THR A 139 -11.14 13.11 -7.13
C THR A 139 -11.72 11.94 -6.34
N GLN A 140 -10.90 11.24 -5.56
CA GLN A 140 -11.27 10.09 -4.76
C GLN A 140 -10.89 10.32 -3.30
N ILE A 141 -11.79 9.95 -2.39
CA ILE A 141 -11.60 10.07 -0.95
C ILE A 141 -11.25 8.68 -0.42
N ASN A 142 -9.96 8.43 -0.27
CA ASN A 142 -9.47 7.25 0.43
C ASN A 142 -8.20 7.59 1.23
N GLU A 143 -7.92 6.81 2.28
CA GLU A 143 -6.80 7.08 3.18
C GLU A 143 -5.45 7.02 2.48
N GLN A 144 -5.25 6.06 1.58
CA GLN A 144 -3.99 5.85 0.87
C GLN A 144 -3.64 7.04 -0.04
N ILE A 145 -4.56 7.45 -0.90
CA ILE A 145 -4.42 8.59 -1.81
C ILE A 145 -4.21 9.83 -0.99
N PHE A 146 -5.06 10.11 0.00
CA PHE A 146 -4.96 11.33 0.78
C PHE A 146 -3.64 11.42 1.58
N THR A 147 -3.25 10.35 2.27
CA THR A 147 -1.99 10.29 3.02
C THR A 147 -0.77 10.40 2.09
N SER A 148 -0.79 9.72 0.94
CA SER A 148 0.27 9.85 -0.06
C SER A 148 0.37 11.29 -0.60
N THR A 149 -0.76 11.97 -0.82
CA THR A 149 -0.79 13.38 -1.24
C THR A 149 -0.15 14.29 -0.21
N LEU A 150 -0.49 14.11 1.07
CA LEU A 150 0.14 14.88 2.14
C LEU A 150 1.65 14.69 2.16
N LEU A 151 2.14 13.46 1.97
CA LEU A 151 3.57 13.18 1.85
C LEU A 151 4.21 13.89 0.66
N ARG A 152 3.59 13.81 -0.53
CA ARG A 152 4.10 14.52 -1.73
C ARG A 152 4.19 16.03 -1.51
N LEU A 153 3.17 16.60 -0.87
CA LEU A 153 3.16 18.02 -0.54
C LEU A 153 4.15 18.37 0.59
N ALA A 154 4.50 17.43 1.46
CA ALA A 154 5.48 17.61 2.53
C ALA A 154 6.93 17.65 2.02
N HIS A 155 7.25 16.80 1.05
CA HIS A 155 8.62 16.55 0.62
C HIS A 155 9.22 17.71 -0.16
N THR A 156 10.29 18.31 0.32
CA THR A 156 10.95 19.45 -0.34
C THR A 156 11.93 19.06 -1.46
N ARG A 157 12.24 17.76 -1.60
CA ARG A 157 13.15 17.25 -2.65
C ARG A 157 12.34 16.64 -3.79
N ASP A 158 12.67 17.01 -5.02
CA ASP A 158 12.18 16.33 -6.22
C ASP A 158 12.77 14.92 -6.25
N GLN A 159 11.95 13.92 -5.89
CA GLN A 159 12.30 12.49 -5.95
C GLN A 159 12.28 12.03 -7.42
N THR A 160 13.38 12.24 -8.14
CA THR A 160 13.50 11.85 -9.55
C THR A 160 14.01 10.41 -9.67
N VAL A 161 13.20 9.56 -10.29
CA VAL A 161 13.57 8.21 -10.71
C VAL A 161 13.97 8.28 -12.18
N MET A 162 15.22 7.98 -12.48
CA MET A 162 15.72 7.95 -13.85
C MET A 162 15.78 6.51 -14.35
N TYR A 163 15.41 6.25 -15.60
CA TYR A 163 15.54 4.92 -16.21
C TYR A 163 16.39 4.98 -17.47
N LEU A 164 17.20 3.95 -17.70
CA LEU A 164 18.01 3.90 -18.91
C LEU A 164 17.14 3.82 -20.17
N ASP A 165 17.56 4.54 -21.21
CA ASP A 165 16.97 4.53 -22.55
C ASP A 165 18.08 4.71 -23.60
N GLY A 166 17.92 4.09 -24.77
CA GLY A 166 18.87 4.18 -25.89
C GLY A 166 19.25 2.84 -26.53
N HIS A 167 19.03 1.73 -25.83
CA HIS A 167 19.38 0.36 -26.25
C HIS A 167 18.19 -0.60 -26.27
N GLY A 168 16.96 -0.07 -26.31
CA GLY A 168 15.73 -0.89 -26.36
C GLY A 168 15.19 -1.31 -24.98
N GLU A 169 15.63 -0.64 -23.92
CA GLU A 169 15.15 -0.80 -22.56
C GLU A 169 13.63 -0.58 -22.46
N ARG A 170 13.02 -1.24 -21.46
CA ARG A 170 11.61 -1.01 -21.11
C ARG A 170 11.46 0.37 -20.48
N LYS A 171 10.48 1.13 -20.96
CA LYS A 171 10.28 2.50 -20.52
C LYS A 171 9.34 2.58 -19.32
N LEU A 172 9.70 3.36 -18.31
CA LEU A 172 8.84 3.64 -17.14
C LEU A 172 7.70 4.61 -17.45
N ASP A 173 7.70 5.22 -18.62
CA ASP A 173 6.62 6.05 -19.14
C ASP A 173 5.94 5.47 -20.39
N GLY A 174 6.43 4.34 -20.89
CA GLY A 174 5.92 3.69 -22.08
C GLY A 174 4.64 2.89 -21.84
N ILE A 175 3.82 2.82 -22.88
CA ILE A 175 2.51 2.14 -22.86
C ILE A 175 2.53 0.79 -23.59
N ALA A 176 3.63 0.41 -24.23
CA ALA A 176 3.71 -0.88 -24.92
C ALA A 176 3.64 -2.04 -23.92
N ASN A 177 3.25 -3.23 -24.37
CA ASN A 177 3.12 -4.41 -23.50
C ASN A 177 4.40 -4.79 -22.74
N HIS A 178 5.56 -4.55 -23.35
CA HIS A 178 6.86 -4.77 -22.73
C HIS A 178 7.31 -3.61 -21.83
N ASP A 179 6.74 -2.41 -21.97
CA ASP A 179 7.07 -1.26 -21.13
C ASP A 179 6.49 -1.38 -19.73
N LEU A 180 6.88 -0.46 -18.84
CA LEU A 180 6.56 -0.47 -17.42
C LEU A 180 5.59 0.66 -17.01
N GLY A 181 5.16 1.50 -17.96
CA GLY A 181 4.55 2.78 -17.65
C GLY A 181 3.06 2.77 -17.27
N SER A 182 2.28 1.79 -17.74
CA SER A 182 0.82 1.83 -17.61
C SER A 182 0.34 1.60 -16.17
N LEU A 183 0.98 0.69 -15.45
CA LEU A 183 0.63 0.38 -14.06
C LEU A 183 1.75 0.77 -13.09
N PHE A 184 2.95 0.24 -13.27
CA PHE A 184 4.07 0.50 -12.36
C PHE A 184 4.51 1.97 -12.40
N GLY A 185 4.83 2.50 -13.57
CA GLY A 185 5.19 3.91 -13.75
C GLY A 185 4.07 4.86 -13.32
N ALA A 186 2.81 4.55 -13.64
CA ALA A 186 1.66 5.31 -13.16
C ALA A 186 1.58 5.35 -11.62
N LYS A 187 1.81 4.22 -10.96
CA LYS A 187 1.81 4.13 -9.50
C LYS A 187 2.98 4.89 -8.87
N LEU A 188 4.16 4.88 -9.48
CA LEU A 188 5.30 5.71 -9.03
C LEU A 188 4.98 7.21 -9.14
N ARG A 189 4.39 7.66 -10.24
CA ARG A 189 3.95 9.06 -10.37
C ARG A 189 2.88 9.41 -9.34
N GLN A 190 1.93 8.50 -9.09
CA GLN A 190 0.95 8.65 -8.02
C GLN A 190 1.64 8.78 -6.65
N ASN A 191 2.74 8.08 -6.41
CA ASN A 191 3.53 8.21 -5.18
C ASN A 191 4.41 9.48 -5.15
N GLY A 192 4.47 10.25 -6.23
CA GLY A 192 5.14 11.55 -6.30
C GLY A 192 6.51 11.53 -6.95
N PHE A 193 6.92 10.39 -7.51
CA PHE A 193 8.16 10.30 -8.25
C PHE A 193 8.03 11.00 -9.60
N ARG A 194 9.07 11.76 -9.97
CA ARG A 194 9.25 12.23 -11.35
C ARG A 194 10.03 11.17 -12.13
N LEU A 195 9.49 10.76 -13.26
CA LEU A 195 10.09 9.72 -14.10
C LEU A 195 10.76 10.38 -15.30
N ASN A 196 12.05 10.15 -15.47
CA ASN A 196 12.85 10.75 -16.54
C ASN A 196 13.70 9.69 -17.24
N SER A 197 13.76 9.71 -18.57
CA SER A 197 14.70 8.85 -19.30
C SER A 197 16.13 9.36 -19.15
N LEU A 198 17.08 8.44 -19.16
CA LEU A 198 18.51 8.70 -19.09
C LEU A 198 19.22 7.93 -20.21
N ASN A 199 19.67 8.65 -21.22
CA ASN A 199 20.50 8.11 -22.28
C ASN A 199 21.98 8.38 -21.98
N LEU A 200 22.74 7.32 -21.67
CA LEU A 200 24.16 7.42 -21.28
C LEU A 200 25.10 7.65 -22.47
N ALA A 201 24.67 7.41 -23.70
CA ALA A 201 25.44 7.77 -24.89
C ALA A 201 25.50 9.29 -25.06
N LEU A 202 24.43 9.99 -24.65
CA LEU A 202 24.31 11.45 -24.75
C LEU A 202 24.71 12.17 -23.46
N ALA A 203 24.35 11.64 -22.30
CA ALA A 203 24.66 12.25 -21.01
C ALA A 203 26.15 12.11 -20.68
N GLN A 204 26.76 13.15 -20.12
CA GLN A 204 28.16 13.09 -19.66
C GLN A 204 28.31 12.12 -18.48
N GLU A 205 27.39 12.18 -17.53
CA GLU A 205 27.34 11.38 -16.30
C GLU A 205 25.88 11.17 -15.88
N VAL A 206 25.64 10.26 -14.94
CA VAL A 206 24.34 10.17 -14.26
C VAL A 206 24.11 11.47 -13.45
N PRO A 207 23.00 12.20 -13.66
CA PRO A 207 22.73 13.45 -12.95
C PRO A 207 22.65 13.29 -11.42
N LEU A 208 23.16 14.28 -10.69
CA LEU A 208 23.18 14.27 -9.21
C LEU A 208 21.80 14.34 -8.55
N ASN A 209 20.78 14.79 -9.29
CA ASN A 209 19.39 14.85 -8.81
C ASN A 209 18.64 13.52 -9.01
N ALA A 210 19.27 12.48 -9.56
CA ALA A 210 18.71 11.14 -9.64
C ALA A 210 18.68 10.51 -8.24
N SER A 211 17.48 10.34 -7.68
CA SER A 211 17.29 9.67 -6.40
C SER A 211 17.46 8.16 -6.52
N VAL A 212 16.98 7.60 -7.64
CA VAL A 212 17.14 6.19 -8.02
C VAL A 212 17.37 6.11 -9.52
N VAL A 213 18.33 5.28 -9.95
CA VAL A 213 18.44 4.85 -11.35
C VAL A 213 17.80 3.47 -11.50
N VAL A 214 17.02 3.28 -12.57
CA VAL A 214 16.41 2.01 -12.92
C VAL A 214 17.05 1.51 -14.20
N ILE A 215 17.76 0.39 -14.11
CA ILE A 215 18.28 -0.33 -15.27
C ILE A 215 17.29 -1.43 -15.57
N THR A 216 16.63 -1.35 -16.72
CA THR A 216 15.86 -2.46 -17.26
C THR A 216 16.71 -3.15 -18.32
N GLN A 217 16.41 -4.42 -18.62
CA GLN A 217 17.17 -5.22 -19.58
C GLN A 217 17.36 -4.48 -20.93
N PRO A 218 18.60 -4.09 -21.28
CA PRO A 218 18.92 -3.58 -22.62
C PRO A 218 18.66 -4.65 -23.67
N GLN A 219 18.50 -4.26 -24.93
CA GLN A 219 18.40 -5.18 -26.07
C GLN A 219 19.65 -5.13 -26.96
N LEU A 220 20.53 -4.16 -26.71
CA LEU A 220 21.82 -3.97 -27.36
C LEU A 220 22.89 -3.74 -26.30
N ASP A 221 24.12 -4.11 -26.62
CA ASP A 221 25.25 -3.97 -25.70
C ASP A 221 25.55 -2.49 -25.43
N LEU A 222 25.68 -2.14 -24.15
CA LEU A 222 26.14 -0.82 -23.75
C LEU A 222 27.63 -0.67 -24.09
N MET A 223 28.02 0.51 -24.56
CA MET A 223 29.42 0.80 -24.82
C MET A 223 30.22 0.84 -23.51
N PRO A 224 31.52 0.48 -23.52
CA PRO A 224 32.32 0.45 -22.31
C PRO A 224 32.31 1.76 -21.50
N GLY A 225 32.32 2.90 -22.18
CA GLY A 225 32.26 4.21 -21.54
C GLY A 225 30.90 4.56 -20.90
N GLU A 226 29.81 3.93 -21.32
CA GLU A 226 28.49 4.06 -20.67
C GLU A 226 28.45 3.24 -19.38
N VAL A 227 28.96 2.01 -19.43
CA VAL A 227 29.12 1.15 -18.26
C VAL A 227 30.01 1.83 -17.22
N ASP A 228 31.10 2.50 -17.64
CA ASP A 228 31.97 3.23 -16.71
C ASP A 228 31.22 4.38 -15.99
N LYS A 229 30.23 5.02 -16.63
CA LYS A 229 29.38 6.04 -15.98
C LYS A 229 28.48 5.42 -14.90
N LEU A 230 27.93 4.23 -15.17
CA LEU A 230 27.14 3.48 -14.18
C LEU A 230 28.01 3.04 -12.99
N LEU A 231 29.21 2.52 -13.26
CA LEU A 231 30.15 2.13 -12.21
C LEU A 231 30.51 3.33 -11.32
N ARG A 232 30.81 4.49 -11.91
CA ARG A 232 31.06 5.72 -11.14
C ARG A 232 29.83 6.18 -10.36
N TYR A 233 28.62 6.01 -10.88
CA TYR A 233 27.38 6.32 -10.14
C TYR A 233 27.26 5.44 -8.89
N VAL A 234 27.48 4.13 -9.02
CA VAL A 234 27.48 3.17 -7.90
C VAL A 234 28.61 3.47 -6.91
N GLU A 235 29.80 3.84 -7.37
CA GLU A 235 30.93 4.21 -6.50
C GLU A 235 30.66 5.47 -5.67
N ARG A 236 29.89 6.42 -6.22
CA ARG A 236 29.50 7.66 -5.53
C ARG A 236 28.33 7.48 -4.55
N GLY A 237 27.84 6.25 -4.36
CA GLY A 237 26.74 5.95 -3.45
C GLY A 237 25.34 6.08 -4.08
N GLY A 238 25.24 6.04 -5.40
CA GLY A 238 23.95 6.10 -6.11
C GLY A 238 23.07 4.86 -5.85
N ASN A 239 21.76 5.07 -5.76
CA ASN A 239 20.79 3.99 -5.54
C ASN A 239 20.30 3.41 -6.86
N LEU A 240 20.21 2.09 -6.94
CA LEU A 240 19.97 1.38 -8.20
C LEU A 240 18.87 0.33 -8.05
N LEU A 241 17.89 0.34 -8.94
CA LEU A 241 17.02 -0.81 -9.21
C LEU A 241 17.49 -1.45 -10.52
N TRP A 242 18.01 -2.67 -10.46
CA TRP A 242 18.43 -3.41 -11.63
C TRP A 242 17.50 -4.59 -11.90
N LEU A 243 16.74 -4.47 -12.97
CA LEU A 243 15.83 -5.47 -13.49
C LEU A 243 16.53 -6.24 -14.62
N VAL A 244 17.03 -7.42 -14.29
CA VAL A 244 17.86 -8.23 -15.18
C VAL A 244 17.10 -9.47 -15.63
N ASP A 245 16.82 -9.56 -16.93
CA ASP A 245 16.18 -10.74 -17.51
C ASP A 245 17.21 -11.86 -17.74
N ALA A 246 16.71 -13.01 -18.19
CA ALA A 246 17.55 -14.08 -18.71
C ALA A 246 18.49 -13.56 -19.82
N GLU A 247 19.69 -14.15 -19.87
CA GLU A 247 20.83 -13.77 -20.70
C GLU A 247 20.49 -13.24 -22.12
N PRO A 248 21.34 -12.36 -22.69
CA PRO A 248 22.64 -11.89 -22.19
C PRO A 248 22.55 -10.66 -21.26
N LEU A 249 23.68 -10.18 -20.70
CA LEU A 249 23.73 -8.99 -19.82
C LEU A 249 23.99 -7.68 -20.56
N HIS A 250 24.31 -7.73 -21.85
CA HIS A 250 24.50 -6.57 -22.71
C HIS A 250 25.55 -5.55 -22.21
N GLY A 251 26.70 -6.04 -21.76
CA GLY A 251 27.81 -5.18 -21.30
C GLY A 251 27.78 -4.86 -19.80
N LEU A 252 26.75 -5.30 -19.07
CA LEU A 252 26.60 -5.08 -17.64
C LEU A 252 27.33 -6.12 -16.77
N GLU A 253 28.19 -6.97 -17.34
CA GLU A 253 29.00 -7.96 -16.61
C GLU A 253 29.87 -7.28 -15.54
N ARG A 254 30.54 -6.17 -15.90
CA ARG A 254 31.37 -5.39 -14.96
C ARG A 254 30.55 -4.77 -13.81
N LEU A 255 29.26 -4.48 -14.05
CA LEU A 255 28.36 -4.02 -13.00
C LEU A 255 28.00 -5.16 -12.03
N ALA A 256 27.74 -6.38 -12.54
CA ALA A 256 27.54 -7.54 -11.69
C ALA A 256 28.77 -7.84 -10.81
N GLU A 257 29.96 -7.79 -11.41
CA GLU A 257 31.24 -7.95 -10.70
C GLU A 257 31.41 -6.89 -9.60
N LYS A 258 31.10 -5.62 -9.87
CA LYS A 258 31.18 -4.53 -8.88
C LYS A 258 30.25 -4.71 -7.68
N LEU A 259 29.16 -5.44 -7.87
CA LEU A 259 28.14 -5.72 -6.84
C LEU A 259 28.35 -7.08 -6.16
N ASP A 260 29.42 -7.80 -6.51
CA ASP A 260 29.69 -9.18 -6.07
C ASP A 260 28.52 -10.14 -6.34
N LEU A 261 27.81 -9.90 -7.45
CA LEU A 261 26.68 -10.69 -7.90
C LEU A 261 27.12 -11.73 -8.91
N LEU A 262 26.74 -12.96 -8.65
CA LEU A 262 26.81 -14.06 -9.59
C LEU A 262 25.41 -14.25 -10.18
N LEU A 263 25.32 -14.19 -11.50
CA LEU A 263 24.07 -14.35 -12.24
C LEU A 263 24.14 -15.63 -13.07
N PRO A 264 23.89 -16.82 -12.49
CA PRO A 264 24.02 -18.07 -13.23
C PRO A 264 23.16 -18.09 -14.50
N PRO A 265 23.62 -18.76 -15.57
CA PRO A 265 22.84 -18.96 -16.78
C PRO A 265 21.64 -19.88 -16.53
N GLY A 266 20.57 -19.66 -17.31
CA GLY A 266 19.33 -20.43 -17.24
C GLY A 266 18.16 -19.70 -16.56
N ILE A 267 17.00 -20.35 -16.57
CA ILE A 267 15.76 -19.84 -16.00
C ILE A 267 15.21 -20.80 -14.95
N VAL A 268 14.42 -20.26 -14.04
CA VAL A 268 13.72 -21.02 -13.00
C VAL A 268 12.47 -21.67 -13.59
N ILE A 269 12.34 -22.97 -13.34
CA ILE A 269 11.17 -23.79 -13.66
C ILE A 269 10.43 -24.09 -12.36
N ASP A 270 9.18 -23.67 -12.29
CA ASP A 270 8.30 -23.86 -11.15
C ASP A 270 7.04 -24.67 -11.54
N PRO A 271 7.00 -25.97 -11.21
CA PRO A 271 5.83 -26.80 -11.46
C PRO A 271 4.56 -26.32 -10.75
N ALA A 272 4.66 -25.53 -9.68
CA ALA A 272 3.49 -25.02 -8.96
C ALA A 272 2.65 -24.06 -9.81
N ALA A 273 3.27 -23.37 -10.77
CA ALA A 273 2.59 -22.45 -11.68
C ALA A 273 1.52 -23.15 -12.54
N ALA A 274 1.72 -24.43 -12.88
CA ALA A 274 0.73 -25.22 -13.61
C ALA A 274 -0.58 -25.36 -12.84
N GLY A 275 -0.54 -25.36 -11.50
CA GLY A 275 -1.73 -25.34 -10.64
C GLY A 275 -2.58 -24.07 -10.75
N MET A 276 -2.01 -22.98 -11.29
CA MET A 276 -2.70 -21.72 -11.58
C MET A 276 -2.97 -21.51 -13.09
N ASN A 277 -2.89 -22.57 -13.89
CA ASN A 277 -2.97 -22.49 -15.37
C ASN A 277 -1.92 -21.57 -16.00
N ALA A 278 -0.76 -21.41 -15.35
CA ALA A 278 0.37 -20.67 -15.88
C ALA A 278 1.48 -21.62 -16.39
N PRO A 279 2.31 -21.19 -17.37
CA PRO A 279 3.47 -21.97 -17.80
C PRO A 279 4.42 -22.26 -16.64
N GLN A 280 5.07 -23.43 -16.63
CA GLN A 280 6.06 -23.78 -15.60
C GLN A 280 7.31 -22.88 -15.63
N THR A 281 7.51 -22.09 -16.69
CA THR A 281 8.56 -21.06 -16.74
C THR A 281 8.20 -19.82 -15.92
N TRP A 282 6.99 -19.72 -15.38
CA TRP A 282 6.59 -18.65 -14.47
C TRP A 282 6.92 -19.07 -13.04
N SER A 283 7.80 -18.33 -12.40
CA SER A 283 8.12 -18.55 -10.99
C SER A 283 7.14 -17.78 -10.11
N LEU A 284 6.56 -18.47 -9.12
CA LEU A 284 5.63 -17.85 -8.19
C LEU A 284 6.35 -17.46 -6.89
N GLY A 285 6.40 -16.16 -6.62
CA GLY A 285 6.84 -15.60 -5.35
C GLY A 285 5.75 -15.81 -4.29
N ALA A 286 6.10 -16.54 -3.24
CA ALA A 286 5.26 -16.73 -2.07
C ALA A 286 6.05 -16.73 -0.75
N THR A 287 7.39 -16.78 -0.84
CA THR A 287 8.30 -16.70 0.30
C THR A 287 9.11 -15.43 0.19
N TYR A 288 8.91 -14.53 1.14
CA TYR A 288 9.59 -13.24 1.21
C TYR A 288 10.36 -13.17 2.53
N PRO A 289 11.70 -13.31 2.50
CA PRO A 289 12.51 -13.14 3.69
C PRO A 289 12.31 -11.75 4.32
N PRO A 290 12.47 -11.61 5.65
CA PRO A 290 12.23 -10.34 6.33
C PRO A 290 13.15 -9.23 5.83
N HIS A 291 12.56 -8.19 5.23
CA HIS A 291 13.25 -6.98 4.80
C HIS A 291 12.26 -5.81 4.79
N PRO A 292 12.67 -4.53 4.95
CA PRO A 292 11.74 -3.40 4.89
C PRO A 292 10.88 -3.34 3.63
N ILE A 293 11.37 -3.82 2.48
CA ILE A 293 10.61 -3.93 1.21
C ILE A 293 9.46 -4.94 1.30
N THR A 294 9.68 -6.05 2.01
CA THR A 294 8.81 -7.23 2.03
C THR A 294 8.08 -7.43 3.36
N ARG A 295 8.35 -6.58 4.37
CA ARG A 295 7.65 -6.63 5.65
C ARG A 295 6.15 -6.49 5.43
N ASN A 296 5.36 -7.41 5.98
CA ASN A 296 3.91 -7.49 5.80
C ASN A 296 3.44 -7.67 4.34
N PHE A 297 4.34 -8.04 3.42
CA PHE A 297 3.98 -8.36 2.04
C PHE A 297 3.47 -9.81 1.97
N ASN A 298 2.20 -9.99 1.60
CA ASN A 298 1.51 -11.28 1.61
C ASN A 298 0.81 -11.62 0.29
N LEU A 299 1.08 -10.86 -0.77
CA LEU A 299 0.53 -11.09 -2.10
C LEU A 299 1.47 -12.03 -2.87
N ILE A 300 0.90 -12.94 -3.66
CA ILE A 300 1.68 -13.77 -4.58
C ILE A 300 2.19 -12.88 -5.71
N THR A 301 3.45 -13.03 -6.09
CA THR A 301 4.04 -12.37 -7.27
C THR A 301 4.39 -13.39 -8.34
N ALA A 302 4.39 -12.98 -9.61
CA ALA A 302 4.64 -13.87 -10.74
C ALA A 302 5.76 -13.33 -11.63
N PHE A 303 6.80 -14.13 -11.84
CA PHE A 303 8.01 -13.78 -12.57
C PHE A 303 8.21 -14.70 -13.78
N PRO A 304 7.83 -14.29 -15.00
CA PRO A 304 7.98 -15.11 -16.20
C PRO A 304 9.45 -15.22 -16.61
N SER A 305 9.99 -16.44 -16.73
CA SER A 305 11.39 -16.70 -17.10
C SER A 305 12.38 -16.03 -16.14
N ALA A 306 12.12 -16.12 -14.83
CA ALA A 306 13.02 -15.60 -13.81
C ALA A 306 14.38 -16.30 -13.88
N ARG A 307 15.47 -15.57 -13.64
CA ARG A 307 16.83 -16.11 -13.52
C ARG A 307 17.27 -16.17 -12.06
N PRO A 308 18.15 -17.11 -11.68
CA PRO A 308 18.72 -17.17 -10.35
C PRO A 308 19.67 -16.00 -10.07
N LEU A 309 19.73 -15.58 -8.80
CA LEU A 309 20.71 -14.65 -8.25
C LEU A 309 21.48 -15.33 -7.12
N ILE A 310 22.80 -15.20 -7.16
CA ILE A 310 23.72 -15.64 -6.12
C ILE A 310 24.71 -14.48 -5.88
N TRP A 311 25.38 -14.46 -4.74
CA TRP A 311 26.42 -13.48 -4.45
C TRP A 311 27.57 -14.12 -3.67
N ASN A 312 28.72 -13.48 -3.73
CA ASN A 312 29.82 -13.78 -2.82
C ASN A 312 29.67 -12.91 -1.56
N GLU A 313 29.82 -13.51 -0.39
CA GLU A 313 29.89 -12.74 0.85
C GLU A 313 31.15 -11.86 0.84
N ASN A 314 30.98 -10.59 1.16
CA ASN A 314 32.09 -9.65 1.27
C ASN A 314 31.82 -8.65 2.42
N PRO A 315 32.83 -7.90 2.89
CA PRO A 315 32.63 -6.90 3.92
C PRO A 315 32.03 -5.58 3.39
N ASP A 316 32.09 -5.35 2.07
CA ASP A 316 31.70 -4.08 1.46
C ASP A 316 30.18 -3.94 1.29
N TRP A 317 29.47 -5.06 1.12
CA TRP A 317 28.04 -5.13 0.83
C TRP A 317 27.34 -6.05 1.82
N GLN A 318 26.19 -5.60 2.32
CA GLN A 318 25.25 -6.45 3.05
C GLN A 318 24.15 -6.90 2.09
N HIS A 319 24.20 -8.16 1.66
CA HIS A 319 23.19 -8.77 0.80
C HIS A 319 22.04 -9.37 1.61
N HIS A 320 20.81 -9.14 1.15
CA HIS A 320 19.60 -9.68 1.74
C HIS A 320 18.72 -10.26 0.63
N ALA A 321 18.32 -11.53 0.76
CA ALA A 321 17.32 -12.11 -0.14
C ALA A 321 15.97 -11.40 0.04
N LEU A 322 15.29 -11.10 -1.07
CA LEU A 322 13.96 -10.48 -1.07
C LEU A 322 12.86 -11.43 -1.53
N VAL A 323 13.16 -12.28 -2.52
CA VAL A 323 12.18 -13.19 -3.11
C VAL A 323 12.82 -14.55 -3.36
N GLU A 324 12.22 -15.57 -2.75
CA GLU A 324 12.52 -16.97 -3.01
C GLU A 324 11.34 -17.63 -3.73
N VAL A 325 11.64 -18.39 -4.77
CA VAL A 325 10.65 -19.07 -5.62
C VAL A 325 10.98 -20.55 -5.77
N ALA A 326 10.04 -21.28 -6.38
CA ALA A 326 10.28 -22.62 -6.89
C ALA A 326 10.85 -23.60 -5.84
N ALA A 327 10.24 -23.65 -4.65
CA ALA A 327 10.67 -24.54 -3.57
C ALA A 327 10.70 -26.04 -3.94
N ARG A 328 9.95 -26.44 -4.97
CA ARG A 328 9.97 -27.78 -5.58
C ARG A 328 10.33 -27.75 -7.07
N GLY A 329 10.91 -26.64 -7.52
CA GLY A 329 11.35 -26.43 -8.89
C GLY A 329 12.86 -26.53 -9.02
N TRP A 330 13.39 -26.01 -10.12
CA TRP A 330 14.81 -26.06 -10.44
C TRP A 330 15.21 -24.95 -11.41
N VAL A 331 16.50 -24.67 -11.51
CA VAL A 331 17.09 -23.84 -12.58
C VAL A 331 17.47 -24.74 -13.74
N SER A 332 17.04 -24.37 -14.95
CA SER A 332 17.37 -25.09 -16.18
C SER A 332 17.90 -24.17 -17.28
N ARG A 333 18.93 -24.64 -17.99
CA ARG A 333 19.54 -23.96 -19.15
C ARG A 333 18.89 -24.36 -20.49
N SER A 334 18.22 -25.50 -20.53
CA SER A 334 17.67 -26.10 -21.75
C SER A 334 16.18 -25.84 -21.96
N ALA A 335 15.50 -25.26 -20.96
CA ALA A 335 14.06 -25.05 -20.94
C ALA A 335 13.60 -23.78 -21.70
N THR A 336 14.20 -23.46 -22.85
CA THR A 336 13.85 -22.30 -23.67
C THR A 336 12.77 -22.67 -24.70
N GLY A 337 11.48 -22.56 -24.35
CA GLY A 337 10.40 -22.70 -25.34
C GLY A 337 8.99 -22.75 -24.74
N VAL A 338 8.02 -22.08 -25.39
CA VAL A 338 6.61 -21.94 -24.95
C VAL A 338 5.85 -23.29 -24.90
N ASN A 339 6.34 -24.32 -25.61
CA ASN A 339 5.74 -25.66 -25.68
C ASN A 339 6.60 -26.76 -25.04
N ALA A 340 7.70 -26.42 -24.37
CA ALA A 340 8.48 -27.41 -23.65
C ALA A 340 7.71 -27.81 -22.39
N SER A 341 7.56 -29.12 -22.14
CA SER A 341 7.23 -29.64 -20.81
C SER A 341 8.55 -29.91 -20.11
N PRO A 342 9.16 -28.92 -19.43
CA PRO A 342 10.48 -29.08 -18.85
C PRO A 342 10.47 -30.22 -17.84
N ARG A 343 11.49 -31.07 -17.91
CA ARG A 343 11.72 -32.16 -16.96
C ARG A 343 13.07 -31.92 -16.31
N PHE A 344 13.11 -32.16 -15.00
CA PHE A 344 14.34 -32.01 -14.23
C PHE A 344 15.42 -33.00 -14.69
N ASP A 345 16.57 -32.46 -15.10
CA ASP A 345 17.77 -33.23 -15.42
C ASP A 345 18.80 -33.12 -14.28
N LYS A 346 19.02 -34.21 -13.55
CA LYS A 346 19.96 -34.27 -12.43
C LYS A 346 21.41 -33.92 -12.78
N GLN A 347 21.81 -34.04 -14.05
CA GLN A 347 23.19 -33.78 -14.48
C GLN A 347 23.44 -32.30 -14.81
N HIS A 348 22.39 -31.56 -15.17
CA HIS A 348 22.52 -30.20 -15.72
C HIS A 348 21.71 -29.14 -14.97
N ASP A 349 20.65 -29.53 -14.27
CA ASP A 349 19.75 -28.63 -13.57
C ASP A 349 20.11 -28.53 -12.08
N THR A 350 19.85 -27.36 -11.50
CA THR A 350 20.08 -27.10 -10.07
C THR A 350 18.74 -27.07 -9.31
N PRO A 351 18.52 -27.91 -8.28
CA PRO A 351 17.26 -27.92 -7.54
C PRO A 351 17.05 -26.62 -6.76
N GLY A 352 15.80 -26.20 -6.61
CA GLY A 352 15.41 -25.05 -5.77
C GLY A 352 15.42 -25.35 -4.26
N PRO A 353 15.02 -24.38 -3.41
CA PRO A 353 14.48 -23.05 -3.73
C PRO A 353 15.52 -22.13 -4.39
N VAL A 354 15.03 -21.13 -5.13
CA VAL A 354 15.90 -20.20 -5.89
C VAL A 354 15.63 -18.76 -5.48
N ILE A 355 16.69 -18.02 -5.16
CA ILE A 355 16.62 -16.58 -4.92
C ILE A 355 16.62 -15.88 -6.28
N ILE A 356 15.63 -15.02 -6.49
CA ILE A 356 15.48 -14.26 -7.75
C ILE A 356 15.43 -12.74 -7.52
N ALA A 357 15.51 -12.29 -6.27
CA ALA A 357 15.64 -10.88 -5.95
C ALA A 357 16.45 -10.70 -4.68
N ALA A 358 17.34 -9.71 -4.68
CA ALA A 358 18.18 -9.38 -3.54
C ALA A 358 18.30 -7.85 -3.37
N ALA A 359 18.40 -7.41 -2.13
CA ALA A 359 18.80 -6.06 -1.75
C ALA A 359 20.27 -6.08 -1.32
N LEU A 360 21.01 -5.04 -1.70
CA LEU A 360 22.38 -4.79 -1.26
C LEU A 360 22.38 -3.45 -0.56
N GLN A 361 23.03 -3.38 0.60
CA GLN A 361 23.18 -2.16 1.37
C GLN A 361 24.62 -1.98 1.83
N ARG A 362 25.11 -0.74 1.80
CA ARG A 362 26.38 -0.37 2.44
C ARG A 362 26.38 1.10 2.84
N SER A 363 27.30 1.47 3.72
CA SER A 363 27.51 2.87 4.09
C SER A 363 28.68 3.46 3.33
N ILE A 364 28.47 4.59 2.65
CA ILE A 364 29.52 5.38 1.98
C ILE A 364 29.37 6.84 2.42
N ASN A 365 30.45 7.44 2.94
CA ASN A 365 30.47 8.85 3.35
C ASN A 365 29.29 9.22 4.27
N ASP A 366 29.02 8.38 5.28
CA ASP A 366 27.91 8.51 6.23
C ASP A 366 26.51 8.50 5.59
N ARG A 367 26.37 7.92 4.39
CA ARG A 367 25.09 7.71 3.70
C ARG A 367 24.87 6.24 3.40
N ASP A 368 23.64 5.80 3.58
CA ASP A 368 23.21 4.46 3.18
C ASP A 368 23.02 4.40 1.66
N GLN A 369 23.86 3.64 0.98
CA GLN A 369 23.65 3.24 -0.40
C GLN A 369 22.80 1.97 -0.43
N ARG A 370 21.80 1.97 -1.30
CA ARG A 370 20.83 0.88 -1.45
C ARG A 370 20.73 0.47 -2.91
N ILE A 371 20.79 -0.84 -3.17
CA ILE A 371 20.63 -1.42 -4.50
C ILE A 371 19.66 -2.59 -4.40
N VAL A 372 18.77 -2.74 -5.37
CA VAL A 372 17.91 -3.91 -5.52
C VAL A 372 18.17 -4.51 -6.89
N VAL A 373 18.42 -5.81 -6.94
CA VAL A 373 18.54 -6.56 -8.18
C VAL A 373 17.45 -7.62 -8.23
N VAL A 374 16.73 -7.67 -9.35
CA VAL A 374 15.67 -8.64 -9.60
C VAL A 374 15.97 -9.38 -10.88
N GLY A 375 16.03 -10.71 -10.79
CA GLY A 375 16.24 -11.66 -11.87
C GLY A 375 15.07 -11.79 -12.83
N ASN A 376 14.33 -10.71 -13.03
CA ASN A 376 13.27 -10.59 -14.01
C ASN A 376 12.86 -9.11 -14.08
N GLY A 377 12.93 -8.48 -15.24
CA GLY A 377 12.33 -7.17 -15.49
C GLY A 377 10.92 -7.26 -16.05
N ALA A 378 10.57 -8.39 -16.67
CA ALA A 378 9.25 -8.59 -17.26
C ALA A 378 8.10 -8.56 -16.24
N PHE A 379 8.29 -8.94 -14.97
CA PHE A 379 7.20 -8.98 -13.98
C PHE A 379 6.47 -7.65 -13.76
N LEU A 380 7.17 -6.52 -13.97
CA LEU A 380 6.59 -5.18 -13.88
C LEU A 380 6.06 -4.66 -15.21
N SER A 381 6.28 -5.37 -16.32
CA SER A 381 5.84 -4.90 -17.63
C SER A 381 4.32 -4.81 -17.69
N ASN A 382 3.77 -4.02 -18.61
CA ASN A 382 2.34 -3.80 -18.74
C ASN A 382 1.56 -5.12 -18.96
N SER A 383 2.20 -6.16 -19.52
CA SER A 383 1.63 -7.51 -19.64
C SER A 383 1.57 -8.30 -18.34
N PHE A 384 2.44 -8.04 -17.36
CA PHE A 384 2.56 -8.85 -16.14
C PHE A 384 2.32 -8.08 -14.84
N ALA A 385 2.31 -6.75 -14.89
CA ALA A 385 2.11 -5.87 -13.74
C ALA A 385 0.77 -6.10 -13.03
N GLY A 386 -0.26 -6.55 -13.76
CA GLY A 386 -1.56 -6.90 -13.18
C GLY A 386 -1.60 -8.24 -12.42
N ASN A 387 -0.52 -9.02 -12.42
CA ASN A 387 -0.48 -10.31 -11.73
C ASN A 387 -0.16 -10.13 -10.24
N GLY A 388 -1.11 -10.52 -9.39
CA GLY A 388 -0.93 -10.56 -7.95
C GLY A 388 -0.38 -9.24 -7.39
N GLY A 389 0.69 -9.31 -6.61
CA GLY A 389 1.34 -8.14 -5.99
C GLY A 389 2.52 -7.55 -6.77
N ASN A 390 2.65 -7.79 -8.09
CA ASN A 390 3.84 -7.39 -8.84
C ASN A 390 4.13 -5.88 -8.75
N VAL A 391 3.12 -5.04 -9.00
CA VAL A 391 3.25 -3.58 -8.90
C VAL A 391 3.57 -3.15 -7.47
N ASP A 392 2.90 -3.73 -6.47
CA ASP A 392 3.12 -3.43 -5.06
C ASP A 392 4.56 -3.71 -4.63
N LEU A 393 5.10 -4.87 -5.03
CA LEU A 393 6.49 -5.24 -4.75
C LEU A 393 7.46 -4.26 -5.42
N GLY A 394 7.27 -3.95 -6.70
CA GLY A 394 8.13 -3.00 -7.42
C GLY A 394 8.09 -1.61 -6.81
N VAL A 395 6.91 -1.15 -6.38
CA VAL A 395 6.75 0.16 -5.72
C VAL A 395 7.44 0.17 -4.37
N ASN A 396 7.34 -0.91 -3.59
CA ASN A 396 8.06 -1.04 -2.33
C ASN A 396 9.58 -0.98 -2.52
N MET A 397 10.11 -1.61 -3.59
CA MET A 397 11.53 -1.55 -3.94
C MET A 397 11.98 -0.11 -4.22
N VAL A 398 11.24 0.64 -5.07
CA VAL A 398 11.60 2.03 -5.39
C VAL A 398 11.47 2.94 -4.17
N ASN A 399 10.43 2.79 -3.37
CA ASN A 399 10.26 3.54 -2.12
C ASN A 399 11.45 3.30 -1.17
N TRP A 400 11.88 2.05 -1.00
CA TRP A 400 13.03 1.74 -0.14
C TRP A 400 14.34 2.35 -0.67
N LEU A 401 14.57 2.26 -1.98
CA LEU A 401 15.73 2.84 -2.65
C LEU A 401 15.75 4.38 -2.55
N ALA A 402 14.58 5.01 -2.60
CA ALA A 402 14.42 6.46 -2.47
C ALA A 402 14.55 6.98 -1.01
N GLY A 403 14.68 6.08 -0.03
CA GLY A 403 14.66 6.43 1.39
C GLY A 403 13.26 6.74 1.94
N GLU A 404 12.22 6.38 1.19
CA GLU A 404 10.81 6.67 1.47
C GLU A 404 10.12 5.45 2.12
N GLU A 405 10.74 4.88 3.15
CA GLU A 405 10.27 3.63 3.77
C GLU A 405 8.87 3.73 4.40
N HIS A 406 8.43 4.94 4.74
CA HIS A 406 7.07 5.20 5.22
C HIS A 406 6.01 5.05 4.13
N LEU A 407 6.36 5.18 2.84
CA LEU A 407 5.45 4.90 1.73
C LEU A 407 5.22 3.40 1.54
N ILE A 408 6.20 2.54 1.88
CA ILE A 408 6.11 1.07 1.80
C ILE A 408 5.00 0.54 2.72
N THR A 409 4.77 1.21 3.83
CA THR A 409 3.80 0.79 4.84
C THR A 409 2.36 1.23 4.56
N LEU A 410 2.12 2.05 3.53
CA LEU A 410 0.78 2.51 3.11
C LEU A 410 0.05 1.50 2.20
N GLN A 411 0.13 0.22 2.50
CA GLN A 411 -0.69 -0.78 1.80
C GLN A 411 -2.15 -0.64 2.28
N PRO A 412 -3.13 -0.51 1.37
CA PRO A 412 -4.52 -0.42 1.77
C PRO A 412 -4.88 -1.69 2.53
N ARG A 413 -5.44 -1.53 3.73
CA ARG A 413 -6.11 -2.65 4.40
C ARG A 413 -7.21 -3.08 3.44
N ALA A 414 -7.11 -4.30 2.90
CA ALA A 414 -8.23 -4.89 2.20
C ALA A 414 -9.44 -4.75 3.13
N ALA A 415 -10.50 -4.10 2.66
CA ALA A 415 -11.76 -4.15 3.37
C ALA A 415 -12.06 -5.64 3.50
N LYS A 416 -11.91 -6.20 4.72
CA LYS A 416 -12.24 -7.60 4.96
C LYS A 416 -13.68 -7.73 4.51
N ASP A 417 -13.82 -8.49 3.43
CA ASP A 417 -14.98 -8.54 2.55
C ASP A 417 -16.30 -8.26 3.29
N SER A 418 -16.99 -7.19 2.86
CA SER A 418 -18.44 -7.10 2.98
C SER A 418 -19.15 -8.10 2.05
N ASN A 419 -18.38 -8.86 1.25
CA ASN A 419 -18.87 -9.95 0.43
C ASN A 419 -19.10 -11.18 1.29
N LEU A 420 -20.38 -11.40 1.61
CA LEU A 420 -20.84 -12.61 2.26
C LEU A 420 -20.77 -13.78 1.26
N VAL A 421 -19.63 -14.48 1.19
CA VAL A 421 -19.48 -15.69 0.36
C VAL A 421 -20.17 -16.85 1.08
N LEU A 422 -21.48 -16.97 0.87
CA LEU A 422 -22.27 -18.08 1.38
C LEU A 422 -22.15 -19.28 0.43
N SER A 423 -21.84 -20.45 0.98
CA SER A 423 -22.02 -21.71 0.23
C SER A 423 -23.48 -21.88 -0.18
N LYS A 424 -23.73 -22.63 -1.26
CA LYS A 424 -25.10 -22.96 -1.72
C LYS A 424 -25.97 -23.54 -0.60
N THR A 425 -25.36 -24.31 0.31
CA THR A 425 -26.03 -24.88 1.48
C THR A 425 -26.45 -23.82 2.48
N GLN A 426 -25.58 -22.87 2.82
CA GLN A 426 -25.91 -21.77 3.73
C GLN A 426 -27.00 -20.87 3.16
N LEU A 427 -26.95 -20.58 1.85
CA LEU A 427 -27.94 -19.77 1.15
C LEU A 427 -29.32 -20.45 1.19
N ASN A 428 -29.38 -21.75 0.92
CA ASN A 428 -30.63 -22.53 1.00
C ASN A 428 -31.23 -22.56 2.42
N VAL A 429 -30.39 -22.73 3.47
CA VAL A 429 -30.86 -22.72 4.86
C VAL A 429 -31.47 -21.37 5.22
N ILE A 430 -30.81 -20.27 4.86
CA ILE A 430 -31.31 -18.92 5.10
C ILE A 430 -32.62 -18.69 4.32
N SER A 431 -32.66 -19.03 3.03
CA SER A 431 -33.85 -18.86 2.19
C SER A 431 -35.05 -19.65 2.72
N ILE A 432 -34.89 -20.93 3.07
CA ILE A 432 -35.97 -21.76 3.62
C ILE A 432 -36.42 -21.24 4.99
N GLY A 433 -35.47 -20.84 5.84
CA GLY A 433 -35.74 -20.29 7.16
C GLY A 433 -36.59 -19.02 7.10
N PHE A 434 -36.26 -18.08 6.21
CA PHE A 434 -37.02 -16.83 6.07
C PHE A 434 -38.31 -16.98 5.27
N LEU A 435 -38.35 -17.81 4.23
CA LEU A 435 -39.51 -17.96 3.36
C LEU A 435 -40.60 -18.86 3.96
N LEU A 436 -40.21 -19.89 4.72
CA LEU A 436 -41.15 -20.86 5.31
C LEU A 436 -41.13 -20.81 6.84
N GLY A 437 -39.94 -20.79 7.44
CA GLY A 437 -39.81 -20.82 8.91
C GLY A 437 -40.47 -19.60 9.58
N LEU A 438 -40.15 -18.39 9.13
CA LEU A 438 -40.69 -17.16 9.72
C LEU A 438 -42.22 -17.04 9.57
N PRO A 439 -42.83 -17.25 8.38
CA PRO A 439 -44.29 -17.21 8.24
C PRO A 439 -45.01 -18.29 9.05
N LEU A 440 -44.47 -19.51 9.12
CA LEU A 440 -45.04 -20.57 9.94
C LEU A 440 -44.94 -20.27 11.43
N MET A 441 -43.84 -19.67 11.88
CA MET A 441 -43.68 -19.23 13.27
C MET A 441 -44.70 -18.13 13.62
N LEU A 442 -44.90 -17.16 12.74
CA LEU A 442 -45.89 -16.09 12.92
C LEU A 442 -47.32 -16.63 12.88
N ALA A 443 -47.63 -17.54 11.95
CA ALA A 443 -48.94 -18.20 11.87
C ALA A 443 -49.20 -19.08 13.10
N GLY A 444 -48.18 -19.81 13.58
CA GLY A 444 -48.24 -20.60 14.80
C GLY A 444 -48.45 -19.73 16.05
N ALA A 445 -47.72 -18.62 16.16
CA ALA A 445 -47.92 -17.65 17.24
C ALA A 445 -49.32 -17.02 17.19
N GLY A 446 -49.79 -16.64 16.00
CA GLY A 446 -51.16 -16.12 15.79
C GLY A 446 -52.23 -17.14 16.13
N GLY A 447 -52.06 -18.40 15.71
CA GLY A 447 -52.96 -19.51 16.03
C GLY A 447 -52.97 -19.83 17.52
N TYR A 448 -51.82 -19.81 18.19
CA TYR A 448 -51.71 -19.98 19.63
C TYR A 448 -52.41 -18.86 20.40
N ILE A 449 -52.20 -17.60 20.00
CA ILE A 449 -52.90 -16.44 20.58
C ILE A 449 -54.41 -16.56 20.38
N TRP A 450 -54.87 -16.93 19.18
CA TRP A 450 -56.28 -17.15 18.88
C TRP A 450 -56.90 -18.26 19.74
N TRP A 451 -56.20 -19.39 19.90
CA TRP A 451 -56.64 -20.50 20.73
C TRP A 451 -56.73 -20.13 22.21
N LYS A 452 -55.74 -19.38 22.73
CA LYS A 452 -55.74 -18.90 24.11
C LYS A 452 -56.87 -17.90 24.37
N ARG A 453 -57.21 -17.04 23.40
CA ARG A 453 -58.34 -16.10 23.48
C ARG A 453 -59.72 -16.76 23.40
N ARG A 454 -59.82 -17.97 22.85
CA ARG A 454 -61.08 -18.73 22.82
C ARG A 454 -61.36 -19.51 24.10
N LYS A 455 -60.33 -19.75 24.90
CA LYS A 455 -60.39 -20.47 26.19
C LYS A 455 -60.50 -19.54 27.40
N SER A 456 -60.22 -18.24 27.21
CA SER A 456 -60.54 -17.18 28.16
C SER A 456 -61.84 -16.52 27.76
#